data_AF-A0A955ATD3-F1
#
_entry.id   AF-A0A955ATD3-F1
#
_cell.length_a   1.000
_cell.length_b   1.000
_cell.length_c   1.000
_cell.angle_alpha   90.00
_cell.angle_beta   90.00
_cell.angle_gamma   90.00
#
_symmetry.space_group_name_H-M   'P 1'
#
loop_
_entity.id
_entity.type
_entity.pdbx_description
1 polymer ?
#
loop_
_entity_poly.entity_id
_entity_poly.type
_entity_poly.pdbx_seq_one_letter_code
_entity_poly.pdbx_strand_id
1 'polypeptide(L)'
;MNQARANDQSSWIVSPVFDLFFFINIWWIIVAFWPQWELKDTQDTTLTFWQVYFITTPHRWITLFLVATDPDRRGDRSKWFVVMAIGFAAFIGLVWGIQGKSLVCLAAIDFVWNAWHFGAQHGGILRIYSRKSDNGHRWLELNSLRIFVTYVFLRTGGAFLGWLELRPQMTSAILILDLVVAALPASLVVMELFSSPHKKPGKVLYLLNVFAMYTAVLMACRAGNLQLLIPLTVASAGFHSVEYMAILTYYARRRKDHGTPALFQTMAKYWLRFMAVFMLFVGFLAVYFDSAGWQWFAAANLWAAYLHYGYDGMIWKLRRSETAQSLGVDRSAHQSATTAG
;
A
#
# COMPACT_ATOMS: atom_id res chain seq x y z
N MET A 1 23.68 -27.41 10.61
CA MET A 1 23.56 -25.94 10.42
C MET A 1 22.84 -25.52 9.12
N ASN A 2 22.76 -26.33 8.07
CA ASN A 2 22.10 -25.93 6.80
C ASN A 2 20.56 -26.05 6.79
N GLN A 3 19.95 -26.96 7.56
CA GLN A 3 18.48 -27.09 7.63
C GLN A 3 17.80 -25.95 8.44
N ALA A 4 18.46 -25.42 9.48
CA ALA A 4 17.93 -24.31 10.27
C ALA A 4 17.83 -23.00 9.46
N ARG A 5 18.83 -22.70 8.61
CA ARG A 5 18.78 -21.56 7.68
C ARG A 5 17.73 -21.72 6.58
N ALA A 6 17.48 -22.94 6.12
CA ALA A 6 16.44 -23.22 5.12
C ALA A 6 15.03 -23.02 5.72
N ASN A 7 14.82 -23.39 6.99
CA ASN A 7 13.56 -23.12 7.69
C ASN A 7 13.39 -21.63 8.05
N ASP A 8 14.45 -20.90 8.42
CA ASP A 8 14.35 -19.46 8.71
C ASP A 8 13.96 -18.64 7.48
N GLN A 9 14.48 -18.95 6.29
CA GLN A 9 14.07 -18.29 5.05
C GLN A 9 12.59 -18.51 4.69
N SER A 10 11.95 -19.56 5.22
CA SER A 10 10.56 -19.87 4.88
C SER A 10 9.56 -18.83 5.39
N SER A 11 9.86 -18.09 6.47
CA SER A 11 8.87 -17.20 7.12
C SER A 11 8.91 -15.74 6.69
N TRP A 12 9.91 -15.33 5.91
CA TRP A 12 10.12 -13.95 5.44
C TRP A 12 9.87 -13.83 3.94
N ILE A 13 9.40 -12.66 3.48
CA ILE A 13 9.17 -12.40 2.05
C ILE A 13 10.50 -12.37 1.31
N VAL A 14 11.46 -11.57 1.81
CA VAL A 14 12.81 -11.43 1.26
C VAL A 14 13.86 -11.86 2.28
N SER A 15 13.93 -11.18 3.42
CA SER A 15 14.85 -11.46 4.52
C SER A 15 14.40 -10.69 5.76
N PRO A 16 14.82 -11.07 6.99
CA PRO A 16 14.39 -10.38 8.20
C PRO A 16 14.63 -8.86 8.16
N VAL A 17 15.84 -8.45 7.76
CA VAL A 17 16.20 -7.02 7.69
C VAL A 17 15.40 -6.31 6.62
N PHE A 18 15.31 -6.87 5.41
CA PHE A 18 14.56 -6.23 4.32
C PHE A 18 13.08 -6.08 4.69
N ASP A 19 12.49 -7.13 5.24
CA ASP A 19 11.10 -7.14 5.66
C ASP A 19 10.85 -6.15 6.80
N LEU A 20 11.69 -6.10 7.83
CA LEU A 20 11.56 -5.13 8.93
C LEU A 20 11.56 -3.67 8.45
N PHE A 21 12.43 -3.34 7.50
CA PHE A 21 12.54 -1.98 6.99
C PHE A 21 11.48 -1.62 5.95
N PHE A 22 11.11 -2.54 5.05
CA PHE A 22 10.31 -2.20 3.86
C PHE A 22 8.88 -2.75 3.88
N PHE A 23 8.65 -3.95 4.44
CA PHE A 23 7.32 -4.55 4.52
C PHE A 23 6.65 -4.30 5.87
N ILE A 24 7.31 -4.65 6.98
CA ILE A 24 6.84 -4.39 8.33
C ILE A 24 6.99 -2.90 8.64
N ASN A 25 8.00 -2.23 8.08
CA ASN A 25 8.10 -0.77 8.07
C ASN A 25 8.23 -0.14 9.47
N ILE A 26 9.07 -0.69 10.35
CA ILE A 26 9.17 -0.23 11.75
C ILE A 26 9.57 1.25 11.93
N TRP A 27 10.14 1.86 10.88
CA TRP A 27 10.55 3.27 10.89
C TRP A 27 9.38 4.25 10.94
N TRP A 28 8.13 3.79 10.74
CA TRP A 28 6.97 4.66 10.85
C TRP A 28 6.86 5.33 12.23
N ILE A 29 7.34 4.66 13.29
CA ILE A 29 7.40 5.20 14.65
C ILE A 29 8.30 6.43 14.69
N ILE A 30 9.47 6.36 14.05
CA ILE A 30 10.41 7.47 13.95
C ILE A 30 9.77 8.63 13.21
N VAL A 31 9.06 8.36 12.12
CA VAL A 31 8.36 9.39 11.35
C VAL A 31 7.21 10.01 12.14
N ALA A 32 6.41 9.21 12.84
CA ALA A 32 5.25 9.69 13.60
C ALA A 32 5.65 10.56 14.80
N PHE A 33 6.78 10.25 15.44
CA PHE A 33 7.28 10.95 16.63
C PHE A 33 8.51 11.81 16.33
N TRP A 34 8.69 12.22 15.07
CA TRP A 34 9.83 13.05 14.68
C TRP A 34 9.73 14.45 15.33
N PRO A 35 10.80 14.97 15.99
CA PRO A 35 10.72 16.21 16.75
C PRO A 35 10.27 17.45 15.96
N GLN A 36 10.49 17.48 14.64
CA GLN A 36 10.14 18.64 13.81
C GLN A 36 8.63 18.82 13.60
N TRP A 37 7.78 17.87 14.04
CA TRP A 37 6.33 18.08 14.06
C TRP A 37 5.88 19.14 15.07
N GLU A 38 6.72 19.48 16.05
CA GLU A 38 6.42 20.47 17.10
C GLU A 38 6.67 21.93 16.66
N LEU A 39 7.25 22.16 15.47
CA LEU A 39 7.48 23.49 14.91
C LEU A 39 6.17 24.03 14.30
N LYS A 40 5.41 24.72 15.14
CA LYS A 40 4.01 25.16 15.00
C LYS A 40 3.61 26.00 13.77
N ASP A 41 4.47 26.26 12.79
CA ASP A 41 4.22 27.38 11.85
C ASP A 41 4.37 27.10 10.36
N THR A 42 4.48 25.84 9.91
CA THR A 42 4.46 25.58 8.45
C THR A 42 3.62 24.36 8.13
N GLN A 43 2.64 24.54 7.23
CA GLN A 43 1.79 23.47 6.69
C GLN A 43 2.59 22.44 5.87
N ASP A 44 3.86 22.74 5.55
CA ASP A 44 4.77 21.85 4.83
C ASP A 44 6.04 21.62 5.64
N THR A 45 6.10 20.51 6.37
CA THR A 45 7.39 20.04 6.88
C THR A 45 8.22 19.52 5.70
N THR A 46 9.55 19.65 5.78
CA THR A 46 10.49 19.03 4.83
C THR A 46 10.16 17.54 4.62
N LEU A 47 9.71 16.86 5.68
CA LEU A 47 9.31 15.46 5.63
C LEU A 47 8.06 15.22 4.77
N THR A 48 7.01 16.04 4.93
CA THR A 48 5.81 15.99 4.08
C THR A 48 6.17 16.25 2.61
N PHE A 49 7.03 17.23 2.34
CA PHE A 49 7.50 17.52 0.98
C PHE A 49 8.14 16.29 0.32
N TRP A 50 9.14 15.67 0.96
CA TRP A 50 9.80 14.48 0.40
C TRP A 50 8.84 13.30 0.28
N GLN A 51 7.99 13.09 1.28
CA GLN A 51 7.03 11.98 1.30
C GLN A 51 5.97 12.11 0.20
N VAL A 52 5.41 13.30 -0.04
CA VAL A 52 4.37 13.50 -1.05
C VAL A 52 4.95 13.46 -2.45
N TYR A 53 6.01 14.23 -2.71
CA TYR A 53 6.55 14.42 -4.06
C TYR A 53 7.44 13.27 -4.51
N PHE A 54 8.25 12.69 -3.64
CA PHE A 54 9.28 11.72 -4.05
C PHE A 54 8.98 10.29 -3.64
N ILE A 55 7.96 10.04 -2.81
CA ILE A 55 7.56 8.68 -2.40
C ILE A 55 6.14 8.38 -2.87
N THR A 56 5.17 9.20 -2.45
CA THR A 56 3.74 8.95 -2.70
C THR A 56 3.39 9.13 -4.17
N THR A 57 3.79 10.25 -4.78
CA THR A 57 3.47 10.47 -6.18
C THR A 57 4.12 9.39 -7.06
N PRO A 58 5.43 9.09 -6.97
CA PRO A 58 6.05 8.06 -7.80
C PRO A 58 5.45 6.66 -7.61
N HIS A 59 4.95 6.29 -6.42
CA HIS A 59 4.31 4.96 -6.24
C HIS A 59 3.08 4.78 -7.12
N ARG A 60 2.28 5.83 -7.33
CA ARG A 60 1.08 5.73 -8.16
C ARG A 60 1.46 5.53 -9.62
N TRP A 61 2.45 6.30 -10.08
CA TRP A 61 2.87 6.34 -11.48
C TRP A 61 3.66 5.10 -11.89
N ILE A 62 4.43 4.49 -11.00
CA ILE A 62 5.26 3.33 -11.37
C ILE A 62 4.44 2.10 -11.77
N THR A 63 3.21 1.96 -11.27
CA THR A 63 2.30 0.88 -11.68
C THR A 63 1.91 0.98 -13.14
N LEU A 64 1.62 2.20 -13.62
CA LEU A 64 1.32 2.46 -15.02
C LEU A 64 2.51 2.09 -15.88
N PHE A 65 3.71 2.48 -15.43
CA PHE A 65 4.96 2.13 -16.09
C PHE A 65 5.18 0.60 -16.15
N LEU A 66 5.01 -0.11 -15.04
CA LEU A 66 5.09 -1.57 -14.97
C LEU A 66 4.13 -2.23 -15.96
N VAL A 67 2.85 -1.83 -15.93
CA VAL A 67 1.83 -2.39 -16.82
C VAL A 67 2.13 -2.08 -18.28
N ALA A 68 2.68 -0.91 -18.60
CA ALA A 68 3.06 -0.55 -19.96
C ALA A 68 4.28 -1.33 -20.46
N THR A 69 5.23 -1.64 -19.58
CA THR A 69 6.54 -2.19 -19.98
C THR A 69 6.70 -3.70 -19.76
N ASP A 70 5.80 -4.34 -19.01
CA ASP A 70 5.86 -5.77 -18.72
C ASP A 70 4.66 -6.56 -19.30
N PRO A 71 4.86 -7.31 -20.40
CA PRO A 71 3.80 -8.13 -20.98
C PRO A 71 3.31 -9.23 -20.04
N ASP A 72 4.15 -9.77 -19.15
CA ASP A 72 3.77 -10.84 -18.23
C ASP A 72 2.73 -10.34 -17.19
N ARG A 73 2.78 -9.05 -16.84
CA ARG A 73 1.77 -8.44 -15.96
C ARG A 73 0.45 -8.20 -16.66
N ARG A 74 0.51 -7.91 -17.97
CA ARG A 74 -0.70 -7.73 -18.78
C ARG A 74 -1.39 -9.07 -19.04
N GLY A 75 -0.61 -10.08 -19.43
CA GLY A 75 -1.12 -11.30 -20.05
C GLY A 75 -2.09 -10.97 -21.19
N ASP A 76 -3.16 -11.74 -21.32
CA ASP A 76 -4.17 -11.54 -22.39
C ASP A 76 -5.09 -10.33 -22.16
N ARG A 77 -4.89 -9.56 -21.09
CA ARG A 77 -5.78 -8.46 -20.71
C ARG A 77 -5.31 -7.09 -21.20
N SER A 78 -4.34 -7.03 -22.11
CA SER A 78 -3.78 -5.77 -22.62
C SER A 78 -4.87 -4.77 -23.04
N LYS A 79 -5.94 -5.25 -23.70
CA LYS A 79 -7.10 -4.42 -24.08
C LYS A 79 -7.80 -3.77 -22.88
N TRP A 80 -7.96 -4.49 -21.77
CA TRP A 80 -8.64 -3.97 -20.58
C TRP A 80 -7.86 -2.85 -19.89
N PHE A 81 -6.53 -2.92 -19.87
CA PHE A 81 -5.70 -1.83 -19.33
C PHE A 81 -5.93 -0.55 -20.14
N VAL A 82 -5.88 -0.64 -21.48
CA VAL A 82 -6.14 0.50 -22.37
C VAL A 82 -7.56 1.06 -22.20
N VAL A 83 -8.56 0.18 -22.14
CA VAL A 83 -9.97 0.59 -21.93
C VAL A 83 -10.13 1.32 -20.60
N MET A 84 -9.51 0.86 -19.52
CA MET A 84 -9.53 1.55 -18.23
C MET A 84 -8.84 2.90 -18.29
N ALA A 85 -7.67 2.99 -18.95
CA ALA A 85 -6.93 4.24 -19.13
C ALA A 85 -7.77 5.31 -19.84
N ILE A 86 -8.38 4.95 -20.96
CA ILE A 86 -9.25 5.85 -21.72
C ILE A 86 -10.53 6.16 -20.93
N GLY A 87 -11.14 5.15 -20.31
CA GLY A 87 -12.36 5.29 -19.51
C GLY A 87 -12.21 6.26 -18.35
N PHE A 88 -11.14 6.14 -17.56
CA PHE A 88 -10.89 7.08 -16.45
C PHE A 88 -10.50 8.48 -16.94
N ALA A 89 -9.76 8.60 -18.05
CA ALA A 89 -9.44 9.90 -18.63
C ALA A 89 -10.72 10.63 -19.08
N ALA A 90 -11.61 9.92 -19.77
CA ALA A 90 -12.91 10.44 -20.20
C ALA A 90 -13.81 10.79 -19.01
N PHE A 91 -13.87 9.94 -17.99
CA PHE A 91 -14.64 10.19 -16.77
C PHE A 91 -14.16 11.46 -16.04
N ILE A 92 -12.84 11.60 -15.83
CA ILE A 92 -12.26 12.77 -15.19
C ILE A 92 -12.52 14.02 -16.03
N GLY A 93 -12.25 13.98 -17.34
CA GLY A 93 -12.48 15.10 -18.24
C GLY A 93 -13.94 15.57 -18.25
N LEU A 94 -14.89 14.62 -18.25
CA LEU A 94 -16.33 14.92 -18.20
C LEU A 94 -16.72 15.58 -16.88
N VAL A 95 -16.37 14.99 -15.73
CA VAL A 95 -16.72 15.55 -14.42
C VAL A 95 -16.06 16.90 -14.21
N TRP A 96 -14.79 17.04 -14.60
CA TRP A 96 -14.04 18.29 -14.51
C TRP A 96 -14.64 19.38 -15.39
N GLY A 97 -15.12 19.05 -16.59
CA GLY A 97 -15.84 19.97 -17.47
C GLY A 97 -17.20 20.42 -16.92
N ILE A 98 -17.99 19.49 -16.37
CA ILE A 98 -19.31 19.79 -15.80
C ILE A 98 -19.22 20.63 -14.52
N GLN A 99 -18.22 20.36 -13.66
CA GLN A 99 -18.07 21.05 -12.37
C GLN A 99 -17.25 22.34 -12.44
N GLY A 100 -17.14 22.97 -13.61
CA GLY A 100 -16.43 24.25 -13.75
C GLY A 100 -14.96 24.17 -13.34
N LYS A 101 -14.29 23.06 -13.67
CA LYS A 101 -12.90 22.75 -13.31
C LYS A 101 -12.65 22.41 -11.84
N SER A 102 -13.68 22.16 -11.04
CA SER A 102 -13.51 21.58 -9.71
C SER A 102 -13.18 20.09 -9.78
N LEU A 103 -12.28 19.64 -8.90
CA LEU A 103 -11.88 18.23 -8.75
C LEU A 103 -12.38 17.61 -7.44
N VAL A 104 -13.16 18.34 -6.63
CA VAL A 104 -13.50 17.93 -5.26
C VAL A 104 -14.25 16.59 -5.22
N CYS A 105 -15.24 16.37 -6.09
CA CYS A 105 -15.97 15.11 -6.13
C CYS A 105 -15.07 13.93 -6.55
N LEU A 106 -14.15 14.15 -7.51
CA LEU A 106 -13.20 13.15 -7.93
C LEU A 106 -12.20 12.84 -6.80
N ALA A 107 -11.71 13.87 -6.10
CA ALA A 107 -10.85 13.71 -4.93
C ALA A 107 -11.56 12.95 -3.78
N ALA A 108 -12.85 13.17 -3.57
CA ALA A 108 -13.63 12.41 -2.58
C ALA A 108 -13.76 10.93 -2.96
N ILE A 109 -14.03 10.63 -4.24
CA ILE A 109 -14.04 9.25 -4.75
C ILE A 109 -12.65 8.62 -4.62
N ASP A 110 -11.59 9.36 -4.96
CA ASP A 110 -10.20 8.93 -4.78
C ASP A 110 -9.94 8.59 -3.33
N PHE A 111 -10.31 9.46 -2.39
CA PHE A 111 -10.10 9.24 -0.97
C PHE A 111 -10.72 7.92 -0.47
N VAL A 112 -11.97 7.66 -0.84
CA VAL A 112 -12.67 6.42 -0.44
C VAL A 112 -12.05 5.18 -1.08
N TRP A 113 -11.72 5.24 -2.38
CA TRP A 113 -11.09 4.11 -3.06
C TRP A 113 -9.68 3.88 -2.51
N ASN A 114 -8.91 4.94 -2.30
CA ASN A 114 -7.57 4.87 -1.73
C ASN A 114 -7.60 4.22 -0.33
N ALA A 115 -8.55 4.60 0.53
CA ALA A 115 -8.75 3.97 1.83
C ALA A 115 -8.94 2.44 1.73
N TRP A 116 -9.80 2.00 0.80
CA TRP A 116 -10.00 0.58 0.51
C TRP A 116 -8.75 -0.09 -0.07
N HIS A 117 -8.04 0.60 -0.95
CA HIS A 117 -6.83 0.13 -1.60
C HIS A 117 -5.71 -0.12 -0.57
N PHE A 118 -5.49 0.80 0.38
CA PHE A 118 -4.56 0.62 1.50
C PHE A 118 -4.84 -0.66 2.27
N GLY A 119 -6.10 -0.86 2.69
CA GLY A 119 -6.51 -2.07 3.39
C GLY A 119 -6.37 -3.34 2.55
N ALA A 120 -6.65 -3.27 1.25
CA ALA A 120 -6.49 -4.39 0.33
C ALA A 120 -5.01 -4.76 0.11
N GLN A 121 -4.11 -3.79 0.02
CA GLN A 121 -2.67 -4.01 -0.09
C GLN A 121 -2.13 -4.69 1.16
N HIS A 122 -2.44 -4.15 2.34
CA HIS A 122 -1.93 -4.73 3.58
C HIS A 122 -2.43 -6.17 3.80
N GLY A 123 -3.70 -6.44 3.48
CA GLY A 123 -4.24 -7.80 3.45
C GLY A 123 -3.53 -8.68 2.42
N GLY A 124 -3.17 -8.13 1.26
CA GLY A 124 -2.37 -8.81 0.24
C GLY A 124 -0.99 -9.24 0.74
N ILE A 125 -0.25 -8.35 1.38
CA ILE A 125 1.06 -8.66 1.97
C ILE A 125 0.95 -9.68 3.10
N LEU A 126 -0.02 -9.53 4.00
CA LEU A 126 -0.28 -10.53 5.03
C LEU A 126 -0.50 -11.92 4.42
N ARG A 127 -1.22 -11.99 3.28
CA ARG A 127 -1.42 -13.26 2.55
C ARG A 127 -0.14 -13.84 1.95
N ILE A 128 0.86 -13.03 1.61
CA ILE A 128 2.18 -13.53 1.18
C ILE A 128 2.85 -14.22 2.37
N TYR A 129 2.90 -13.57 3.54
CA TYR A 129 3.42 -14.18 4.77
C TYR A 129 2.68 -15.46 5.14
N SER A 130 1.34 -15.46 5.13
CA SER A 130 0.52 -16.62 5.45
C SER A 130 0.75 -17.81 4.51
N ARG A 131 1.03 -17.57 3.23
CA ARG A 131 1.37 -18.65 2.30
C ARG A 131 2.75 -19.23 2.54
N LYS A 132 3.68 -18.37 2.96
CA LYS A 132 5.06 -18.74 3.27
C LYS A 132 5.18 -19.57 4.54
N SER A 133 4.37 -19.26 5.56
CA SER A 133 4.29 -20.03 6.81
C SER A 133 3.30 -21.20 6.77
N ASP A 134 2.71 -21.50 5.61
CA ASP A 134 1.60 -22.45 5.40
C ASP A 134 0.48 -22.36 6.45
N ASN A 135 0.19 -21.13 6.91
CA ASN A 135 -0.79 -20.88 7.96
C ASN A 135 -1.55 -19.60 7.65
N GLY A 136 -2.87 -19.68 7.53
CA GLY A 136 -3.69 -18.49 7.59
C GLY A 136 -5.15 -18.63 7.18
N HIS A 137 -5.99 -17.86 7.85
CA HIS A 137 -7.43 -17.79 7.61
C HIS A 137 -7.70 -16.75 6.53
N ARG A 138 -7.70 -17.17 5.26
CA ARG A 138 -7.78 -16.28 4.08
C ARG A 138 -8.86 -15.20 4.19
N TRP A 139 -10.08 -15.58 4.61
CA TRP A 139 -11.19 -14.62 4.68
C TRP A 139 -10.98 -13.61 5.80
N LEU A 140 -10.58 -14.07 6.99
CA LEU A 140 -10.34 -13.20 8.14
C LEU A 140 -9.19 -12.23 7.85
N GLU A 141 -8.05 -12.72 7.40
CA GLU A 141 -6.86 -11.90 7.12
C GLU A 141 -7.12 -10.81 6.07
N LEU A 142 -7.86 -11.14 5.01
CA LEU A 142 -8.14 -10.18 3.95
C LEU A 142 -9.18 -9.16 4.37
N ASN A 143 -10.28 -9.59 5.00
CA ASN A 143 -11.39 -8.69 5.28
C ASN A 143 -11.18 -7.91 6.58
N SER A 144 -10.51 -8.47 7.60
CA SER A 144 -10.26 -7.76 8.86
C SER A 144 -9.39 -6.52 8.64
N LEU A 145 -8.22 -6.69 8.00
CA LEU A 145 -7.33 -5.57 7.69
C LEU A 145 -7.98 -4.59 6.74
N ARG A 146 -8.72 -5.09 5.75
CA ARG A 146 -9.36 -4.21 4.78
C ARG A 146 -10.45 -3.35 5.39
N ILE A 147 -11.37 -3.94 6.15
CA ILE A 147 -12.43 -3.21 6.84
C ILE A 147 -11.82 -2.24 7.85
N PHE A 148 -10.87 -2.71 8.67
CA PHE A 148 -10.23 -1.89 9.69
C PHE A 148 -9.51 -0.67 9.09
N VAL A 149 -8.58 -0.89 8.16
CA VAL A 149 -7.80 0.20 7.55
C VAL A 149 -8.71 1.16 6.79
N THR A 150 -9.68 0.66 6.01
CA THR A 150 -10.64 1.53 5.31
C THR A 150 -11.39 2.40 6.30
N TYR A 151 -11.89 1.81 7.38
CA TYR A 151 -12.60 2.53 8.43
C TYR A 151 -11.73 3.61 9.09
N VAL A 152 -10.49 3.28 9.46
CA VAL A 152 -9.56 4.24 10.06
C VAL A 152 -9.29 5.43 9.11
N PHE A 153 -9.14 5.18 7.81
CA PHE A 153 -9.00 6.25 6.82
C PHE A 153 -10.26 7.12 6.72
N LEU A 154 -11.45 6.51 6.66
CA LEU A 154 -12.71 7.28 6.65
C LEU A 154 -12.87 8.11 7.92
N ARG A 155 -12.46 7.59 9.08
CA ARG A 155 -12.43 8.32 10.35
C ARG A 155 -11.43 9.47 10.33
N THR A 156 -10.27 9.28 9.71
CA THR A 156 -9.23 10.29 9.51
C THR A 156 -9.72 11.43 8.62
N GLY A 157 -10.32 11.10 7.47
CA GLY A 157 -10.95 12.09 6.59
C GLY A 157 -12.06 12.85 7.32
N GLY A 158 -12.79 12.16 8.18
CA GLY A 158 -13.80 12.81 8.99
C GLY A 158 -13.27 13.78 10.03
N ALA A 159 -12.18 13.44 10.71
CA ALA A 159 -11.51 14.33 11.64
C ALA A 159 -10.93 15.57 10.94
N PHE A 160 -10.38 15.43 9.73
CA PHE A 160 -9.88 16.57 8.96
C PHE A 160 -10.98 17.48 8.41
N LEU A 161 -12.12 16.91 8.01
CA LEU A 161 -13.24 17.67 7.46
C LEU A 161 -14.16 18.27 8.54
N GLY A 162 -14.02 17.86 9.80
CA GLY A 162 -14.84 18.34 10.92
C GLY A 162 -16.32 17.91 10.86
N TRP A 163 -16.69 17.02 9.93
CA TRP A 163 -18.09 16.69 9.67
C TRP A 163 -18.74 15.78 10.75
N LEU A 164 -17.94 15.06 11.54
CA LEU A 164 -18.43 14.17 12.60
C LEU A 164 -18.76 14.98 13.85
N GLU A 165 -17.98 16.03 14.09
CA GLU A 165 -18.14 17.03 15.15
C GLU A 165 -19.42 17.86 14.97
N LEU A 166 -19.93 17.97 13.73
CA LEU A 166 -21.22 18.61 13.41
C LEU A 166 -22.45 17.74 13.75
N ARG A 167 -22.26 16.51 14.23
CA ARG A 167 -23.35 15.56 14.57
C ARG A 167 -23.16 14.97 15.98
N PRO A 168 -23.32 15.76 17.08
CA PRO A 168 -23.08 15.30 18.45
C PRO A 168 -23.85 14.02 18.83
N GLN A 169 -25.04 13.84 18.26
CA GLN A 169 -25.88 12.66 18.45
C GLN A 169 -25.26 11.36 17.93
N MET A 170 -24.31 11.43 16.99
CA MET A 170 -23.64 10.25 16.42
C MET A 170 -22.36 9.88 17.17
N THR A 171 -21.85 10.75 18.04
CA THR A 171 -20.54 10.58 18.70
C THR A 171 -20.45 9.25 19.44
N SER A 172 -21.42 8.92 20.31
CA SER A 172 -21.41 7.66 21.06
C SER A 172 -21.41 6.42 20.16
N ALA A 173 -22.19 6.46 19.07
CA ALA A 173 -22.25 5.35 18.11
C ALA A 173 -20.91 5.17 17.39
N ILE A 174 -20.26 6.26 16.97
CA ILE A 174 -18.94 6.23 16.33
C ILE A 174 -17.88 5.70 17.30
N LEU A 175 -17.90 6.12 18.57
CA LEU A 175 -16.94 5.66 19.57
C LEU A 175 -17.09 4.16 19.87
N ILE A 176 -18.30 3.61 19.80
CA ILE A 176 -18.54 2.16 19.89
C ILE A 176 -18.03 1.48 18.62
N LEU A 177 -18.34 2.04 17.46
CA LEU A 177 -17.91 1.49 16.16
C LEU A 177 -16.38 1.44 16.05
N ASP A 178 -15.66 2.43 16.56
CA ASP A 178 -14.19 2.44 16.65
C ASP A 178 -13.67 1.18 17.36
N LEU A 179 -14.28 0.81 18.49
CA LEU A 179 -13.89 -0.37 19.26
C LEU A 179 -14.27 -1.67 18.55
N VAL A 180 -15.46 -1.75 17.97
CA VAL A 180 -15.94 -2.93 17.23
C VAL A 180 -15.04 -3.22 16.02
N VAL A 181 -14.70 -2.19 15.25
CA VAL A 181 -13.86 -2.35 14.05
C VAL A 181 -12.42 -2.67 14.43
N ALA A 182 -11.88 -2.12 15.52
CA ALA A 182 -10.56 -2.49 16.05
C ALA A 182 -10.50 -3.92 16.60
N ALA A 183 -11.63 -4.47 17.10
CA ALA A 183 -11.68 -5.84 17.59
C ALA A 183 -11.40 -6.89 16.50
N LEU A 184 -11.69 -6.58 15.23
CA LEU A 184 -11.46 -7.49 14.10
C LEU A 184 -9.97 -7.86 13.94
N PRO A 185 -9.04 -6.93 13.67
CA PRO A 185 -7.61 -7.25 13.61
C PRO A 185 -7.03 -7.64 14.98
N ALA A 186 -7.57 -7.13 16.10
CA ALA A 186 -7.12 -7.55 17.44
C ALA A 186 -7.35 -9.05 17.67
N SER A 187 -8.52 -9.57 17.29
CA SER A 187 -8.82 -11.00 17.36
C SER A 187 -7.85 -11.82 16.49
N LEU A 188 -7.50 -11.32 15.30
CA LEU A 188 -6.52 -11.96 14.43
C LEU A 188 -5.12 -11.96 15.06
N VAL A 189 -4.70 -10.84 15.67
CA VAL A 189 -3.42 -10.76 16.42
C VAL A 189 -3.38 -11.80 17.52
N VAL A 190 -4.44 -11.86 18.34
CA VAL A 190 -4.57 -12.83 19.43
C VAL A 190 -4.46 -14.26 18.89
N MET A 191 -5.23 -14.60 17.86
CA MET A 191 -5.17 -15.93 17.23
C MET A 191 -3.75 -16.28 16.75
N GLU A 192 -3.07 -15.34 16.11
CA GLU A 192 -1.72 -15.57 15.57
C GLU A 192 -0.65 -15.69 16.67
N LEU A 193 -0.79 -14.96 17.77
CA LEU A 193 0.07 -15.03 18.96
C LEU A 193 -0.09 -16.35 19.71
N PHE A 194 -1.29 -16.95 19.73
CA PHE A 194 -1.53 -18.26 20.34
C PHE A 194 -1.20 -19.44 19.39
N SER A 195 -1.10 -19.19 18.08
CA SER A 195 -0.86 -20.24 17.08
C SER A 195 0.63 -20.37 16.72
N SER A 196 1.48 -20.73 17.69
CA SER A 196 2.93 -20.95 17.49
C SER A 196 3.68 -19.79 16.81
N PRO A 197 3.75 -18.59 17.42
CA PRO A 197 4.25 -17.37 16.79
C PRO A 197 5.72 -17.47 16.34
N HIS A 198 6.54 -18.24 17.07
CA HIS A 198 7.95 -18.47 16.75
C HIS A 198 8.19 -19.15 15.40
N LYS A 199 7.18 -19.85 14.85
CA LYS A 199 7.28 -20.50 13.52
C LYS A 199 6.98 -19.53 12.37
N LYS A 200 6.48 -18.33 12.66
CA LYS A 200 5.97 -17.36 11.67
C LYS A 200 6.26 -15.91 12.08
N PRO A 201 7.51 -15.58 12.45
CA PRO A 201 7.85 -14.26 13.01
C PRO A 201 7.48 -13.12 12.06
N GLY A 202 7.77 -13.24 10.76
CA GLY A 202 7.43 -12.21 9.76
C GLY A 202 5.93 -11.89 9.72
N LYS A 203 5.06 -12.92 9.73
CA LYS A 203 3.60 -12.76 9.73
C LYS A 203 3.11 -12.02 10.97
N VAL A 204 3.56 -12.47 12.15
CA VAL A 204 3.13 -11.92 13.44
C VAL A 204 3.60 -10.48 13.59
N LEU A 205 4.87 -10.20 13.28
CA LEU A 205 5.42 -8.85 13.35
C LEU A 205 4.74 -7.89 12.37
N TYR A 206 4.49 -8.33 11.14
CA TYR A 206 3.77 -7.53 10.16
C TYR A 206 2.35 -7.20 10.63
N LEU A 207 1.60 -8.20 11.09
CA LEU A 207 0.23 -8.01 11.59
C LEU A 207 0.19 -7.08 12.81
N LEU A 208 1.09 -7.29 13.78
CA LEU A 208 1.23 -6.41 14.95
C LEU A 208 1.53 -4.98 14.54
N ASN A 209 2.45 -4.78 13.59
CA ASN A 209 2.86 -3.45 13.19
C ASN A 209 1.76 -2.69 12.44
N VAL A 210 1.09 -3.34 11.48
CA VAL A 210 -0.07 -2.75 10.78
C VAL A 210 -1.17 -2.42 11.80
N PHE A 211 -1.49 -3.35 12.70
CA PHE A 211 -2.51 -3.11 13.72
C PHE A 211 -2.14 -1.95 14.65
N ALA A 212 -0.89 -1.88 15.12
CA ALA A 212 -0.41 -0.81 15.98
C ALA A 212 -0.47 0.56 15.31
N MET A 213 0.01 0.66 14.07
CA MET A 213 -0.02 1.92 13.29
C MET A 213 -1.44 2.46 13.14
N TYR A 214 -2.37 1.65 12.61
CA TYR A 214 -3.73 2.13 12.34
C TYR A 214 -4.55 2.30 13.63
N THR A 215 -4.23 1.56 14.70
CA THR A 215 -4.78 1.85 16.03
C THR A 215 -4.30 3.20 16.54
N ALA A 216 -3.03 3.55 16.35
CA ALA A 216 -2.51 4.87 16.74
C ALA A 216 -3.23 5.99 15.97
N VAL A 217 -3.45 5.84 14.65
CA VAL A 217 -4.24 6.79 13.84
C VAL A 217 -5.67 6.91 14.38
N LEU A 218 -6.32 5.78 14.67
CA LEU A 218 -7.69 5.75 15.19
C LEU A 218 -7.79 6.41 16.58
N MET A 219 -6.80 6.18 17.45
CA MET A 219 -6.75 6.81 18.77
C MET A 219 -6.49 8.31 18.67
N ALA A 220 -5.65 8.76 17.75
CA ALA A 220 -5.45 10.19 17.48
C ALA A 220 -6.75 10.85 16.99
N CYS A 221 -7.50 10.20 16.10
CA CYS A 221 -8.84 10.64 15.68
C CYS A 221 -9.80 10.71 16.87
N ARG A 222 -9.83 9.67 17.71
CA ARG A 222 -10.71 9.59 18.88
C ARG A 222 -10.40 10.67 19.92
N ALA A 223 -9.13 11.04 20.08
CA ALA A 223 -8.68 12.07 21.00
C ALA A 223 -8.81 13.50 20.43
N GLY A 224 -9.19 13.66 19.15
CA GLY A 224 -9.19 14.96 18.48
C GLY A 224 -7.80 15.60 18.35
N ASN A 225 -6.73 14.79 18.45
CA ASN A 225 -5.36 15.29 18.45
C ASN A 225 -4.81 15.41 17.02
N LEU A 226 -5.10 16.53 16.37
CA LEU A 226 -4.64 16.80 15.00
C LEU A 226 -3.11 16.85 14.88
N GLN A 227 -2.40 17.31 15.92
CA GLN A 227 -0.94 17.36 15.93
C GLN A 227 -0.31 15.97 15.81
N LEU A 228 -0.95 14.95 16.39
CA LEU A 228 -0.51 13.56 16.26
C LEU A 228 -1.13 12.88 15.02
N LEU A 229 -2.33 13.29 14.60
CA LEU A 229 -3.01 12.68 13.45
C LEU A 229 -2.30 12.95 12.11
N ILE A 230 -1.84 14.19 11.89
CA ILE A 230 -1.09 14.57 10.67
C ILE A 230 0.15 13.69 10.47
N PRO A 231 1.10 13.61 11.41
CA PRO A 231 2.31 12.80 11.23
C PRO A 231 2.02 11.31 11.09
N LEU A 232 1.02 10.78 11.80
CA LEU A 232 0.58 9.38 11.63
C LEU A 232 -0.03 9.13 10.24
N THR A 233 -0.75 10.11 9.69
CA THR A 233 -1.30 10.01 8.33
C THR A 233 -0.18 10.02 7.29
N VAL A 234 0.81 10.91 7.43
CA VAL A 234 2.00 10.95 6.57
C VAL A 234 2.80 9.64 6.69
N ALA A 235 2.98 9.14 7.92
CA ALA A 235 3.66 7.88 8.18
C ALA A 235 2.94 6.69 7.53
N SER A 236 1.61 6.61 7.64
CA SER A 236 0.82 5.53 7.04
C SER A 236 0.82 5.57 5.51
N ALA A 237 0.75 6.77 4.91
CA ALA A 237 0.92 6.95 3.46
C ALA A 237 2.32 6.54 2.99
N GLY A 238 3.36 6.90 3.76
CA GLY A 238 4.74 6.48 3.52
C GLY A 238 4.90 4.96 3.62
N PHE A 239 4.34 4.33 4.65
CA PHE A 239 4.32 2.88 4.82
C PHE A 239 3.73 2.22 3.58
N HIS A 240 2.50 2.54 3.22
CA HIS A 240 1.82 1.97 2.06
C HIS A 240 2.65 2.09 0.76
N SER A 241 3.20 3.28 0.50
CA SER A 241 4.02 3.54 -0.68
C SER A 241 5.30 2.69 -0.70
N VAL A 242 6.00 2.61 0.43
CA VAL A 242 7.26 1.87 0.55
C VAL A 242 7.03 0.36 0.46
N GLU A 243 5.95 -0.14 1.07
CA GLU A 243 5.54 -1.53 0.97
C GLU A 243 5.32 -1.93 -0.51
N TYR A 244 4.62 -1.08 -1.27
CA TYR A 244 4.42 -1.30 -2.70
C TYR A 244 5.74 -1.33 -3.48
N MET A 245 6.59 -0.33 -3.27
CA MET A 245 7.92 -0.27 -3.91
C MET A 245 8.79 -1.48 -3.56
N ALA A 246 8.62 -2.03 -2.35
CA ALA A 246 9.29 -3.25 -1.92
C ALA A 246 8.79 -4.49 -2.68
N ILE A 247 7.48 -4.63 -2.89
CA ILE A 247 6.90 -5.67 -3.76
C ILE A 247 7.49 -5.56 -5.16
N LEU A 248 7.48 -4.36 -5.75
CA LEU A 248 8.01 -4.13 -7.09
C LEU A 248 9.50 -4.45 -7.19
N THR A 249 10.27 -4.07 -6.17
CA THR A 249 11.70 -4.37 -6.11
C THR A 249 11.96 -5.86 -6.00
N TYR A 250 11.19 -6.57 -5.19
CA TYR A 250 11.27 -8.01 -5.10
C TYR A 250 10.88 -8.69 -6.41
N TYR A 251 9.84 -8.20 -7.07
CA TYR A 251 9.41 -8.68 -8.37
C TYR A 251 10.49 -8.46 -9.44
N ALA A 252 11.02 -7.24 -9.56
CA ALA A 252 12.06 -6.90 -10.51
C ALA A 252 13.31 -7.79 -10.34
N ARG A 253 13.72 -8.06 -9.10
CA ARG A 253 14.86 -8.95 -8.81
C ARG A 253 14.72 -10.35 -9.41
N ARG A 254 13.51 -10.89 -9.52
CA ARG A 254 13.26 -12.16 -10.21
C ARG A 254 13.06 -11.99 -11.70
N ARG A 255 12.36 -10.92 -12.08
CA ARG A 255 12.02 -10.64 -13.47
C ARG A 255 13.26 -10.40 -14.35
N LYS A 256 14.37 -9.97 -13.75
CA LYS A 256 15.66 -9.78 -14.46
C LYS A 256 16.18 -11.05 -15.15
N ASP A 257 15.85 -12.24 -14.62
CA ASP A 257 16.35 -13.54 -15.11
C ASP A 257 15.25 -14.45 -15.68
N HIS A 258 13.98 -14.12 -15.49
CA HIS A 258 12.84 -14.98 -15.84
C HIS A 258 11.72 -14.22 -16.58
N GLY A 259 10.88 -14.96 -17.32
CA GLY A 259 9.71 -14.42 -18.02
C GLY A 259 9.98 -13.94 -19.45
N THR A 260 8.98 -13.31 -20.08
CA THR A 260 9.05 -12.91 -21.49
C THR A 260 10.07 -11.77 -21.70
N PRO A 261 10.93 -11.79 -22.73
CA PRO A 261 11.80 -10.66 -23.03
C PRO A 261 11.01 -9.37 -23.26
N ALA A 262 11.34 -8.31 -22.50
CA ALA A 262 10.64 -7.03 -22.56
C ALA A 262 11.48 -5.88 -22.01
N LEU A 263 11.02 -4.64 -22.23
CA LEU A 263 11.63 -3.44 -21.69
C LEU A 263 11.79 -3.52 -20.16
N PHE A 264 10.75 -3.98 -19.46
CA PHE A 264 10.81 -4.12 -18.00
C PHE A 264 11.91 -5.09 -17.53
N GLN A 265 12.12 -6.22 -18.22
CA GLN A 265 13.19 -7.16 -17.88
C GLN A 265 14.59 -6.53 -18.01
N THR A 266 14.81 -5.74 -19.06
CA THR A 266 16.07 -5.02 -19.26
C THR A 266 16.31 -4.04 -18.12
N MET A 267 15.27 -3.29 -17.74
CA MET A 267 15.33 -2.33 -16.64
C MET A 267 15.51 -2.99 -15.28
N ALA A 268 14.93 -4.17 -15.07
CA ALA A 268 15.03 -4.93 -13.84
C ALA A 268 16.49 -5.27 -13.47
N LYS A 269 17.40 -5.39 -14.46
CA LYS A 269 18.84 -5.57 -14.24
C LYS A 269 19.50 -4.36 -13.55
N TYR A 270 18.94 -3.17 -13.75
CA TYR A 270 19.39 -1.91 -13.16
C TYR A 270 18.34 -1.29 -12.24
N TRP A 271 17.47 -2.12 -11.66
CA TRP A 271 16.23 -1.68 -11.02
C TRP A 271 16.40 -0.56 -9.99
N LEU A 272 17.38 -0.66 -9.11
CA LEU A 272 17.58 0.37 -8.07
C LEU A 272 17.98 1.72 -8.66
N ARG A 273 18.81 1.72 -9.71
CA ARG A 273 19.19 2.96 -10.43
C ARG A 273 17.98 3.53 -11.15
N PHE A 274 17.23 2.68 -11.84
CA PHE A 274 15.99 3.09 -12.50
C PHE A 274 15.00 3.68 -11.51
N MET A 275 14.73 3.00 -10.38
CA MET A 275 13.81 3.47 -9.34
C MET A 275 14.23 4.84 -8.81
N ALA A 276 15.52 5.04 -8.51
CA ALA A 276 16.02 6.32 -8.03
C ALA A 276 15.79 7.44 -9.07
N VAL A 277 16.14 7.20 -10.33
CA VAL A 277 15.93 8.16 -11.42
C VAL A 277 14.43 8.42 -11.63
N PHE A 278 13.61 7.39 -11.58
CA PHE A 278 12.16 7.50 -11.74
C PHE A 278 11.52 8.33 -10.62
N MET A 279 11.88 8.07 -9.36
CA MET A 279 11.38 8.83 -8.20
C MET A 279 11.79 10.30 -8.29
N LEU A 280 13.05 10.58 -8.65
CA LEU A 280 13.53 11.95 -8.85
C LEU A 280 12.79 12.63 -9.99
N PHE A 281 12.69 11.97 -11.15
CA PHE A 281 12.03 12.53 -12.33
C PHE A 281 10.56 12.85 -12.07
N VAL A 282 9.78 11.90 -11.55
CA VAL A 282 8.37 12.11 -11.23
C VAL A 282 8.20 13.14 -10.12
N GLY A 283 9.07 13.13 -9.10
CA GLY A 283 9.03 14.11 -8.02
C GLY A 283 9.30 15.53 -8.49
N PHE A 284 10.34 15.75 -9.30
CA PHE A 284 10.62 17.07 -9.89
C PHE A 284 9.50 17.52 -10.83
N LEU A 285 8.94 16.61 -11.62
CA LEU A 285 7.81 16.90 -12.50
C LEU A 285 6.57 17.33 -11.69
N ALA A 286 6.31 16.65 -10.57
CA ALA A 286 5.23 16.96 -9.66
C ALA A 286 5.41 18.33 -9.00
N VAL A 287 6.61 18.64 -8.49
CA VAL A 287 6.93 19.96 -7.92
C VAL A 287 6.79 21.06 -8.96
N TYR A 288 7.29 20.83 -10.19
CA TYR A 288 7.17 21.80 -11.27
C TYR A 288 5.70 22.09 -11.59
N PHE A 289 4.88 21.05 -11.78
CA PHE A 289 3.49 21.26 -12.17
C PHE A 289 2.59 21.76 -11.04
N ASP A 290 2.95 21.54 -9.78
CA ASP A 290 2.27 22.16 -8.64
C ASP A 290 2.31 23.69 -8.76
N SER A 291 3.44 24.25 -9.22
CA SER A 291 3.60 25.69 -9.47
C SER A 291 3.06 26.17 -10.82
N ALA A 292 3.16 25.36 -11.88
CA ALA A 292 2.89 25.79 -13.26
C ALA A 292 1.45 25.51 -13.75
N GLY A 293 0.72 24.61 -13.07
CA GLY A 293 -0.58 24.15 -13.56
C GLY A 293 -1.25 23.13 -12.66
N TRP A 294 -1.43 23.47 -11.37
CA TRP A 294 -1.88 22.54 -10.34
C TRP A 294 -3.16 21.77 -10.73
N GLN A 295 -4.13 22.42 -11.38
CA GLN A 295 -5.40 21.76 -11.74
C GLN A 295 -5.21 20.63 -12.74
N TRP A 296 -4.36 20.84 -13.74
CA TRP A 296 -4.03 19.82 -14.74
C TRP A 296 -3.25 18.68 -14.11
N PHE A 297 -2.31 19.01 -13.23
CA PHE A 297 -1.53 18.02 -12.51
C PHE A 297 -2.39 17.20 -11.56
N ALA A 298 -3.27 17.83 -10.80
CA ALA A 298 -4.21 17.15 -9.91
C ALA A 298 -5.15 16.23 -10.70
N ALA A 299 -5.65 16.66 -11.86
CA ALA A 299 -6.46 15.81 -12.75
C ALA A 299 -5.67 14.61 -13.28
N ALA A 300 -4.42 14.83 -13.73
CA ALA A 300 -3.54 13.76 -14.19
C ALA A 300 -3.16 12.79 -13.06
N ASN A 301 -2.94 13.31 -11.85
CA ASN A 301 -2.59 12.49 -10.68
C ASN A 301 -3.80 11.68 -10.18
N LEU A 302 -5.02 12.23 -10.24
CA LEU A 302 -6.26 11.47 -10.01
C LEU A 302 -6.45 10.36 -11.03
N TRP A 303 -6.17 10.65 -12.31
CA TRP A 303 -6.20 9.64 -13.37
C TRP A 303 -5.20 8.51 -13.09
N ALA A 304 -3.96 8.86 -12.76
CA ALA A 304 -2.93 7.89 -12.38
C ALA A 304 -3.32 7.08 -11.14
N ALA A 305 -3.93 7.72 -10.13
CA ALA A 305 -4.40 7.05 -8.91
C ALA A 305 -5.49 6.01 -9.21
N TYR A 306 -6.52 6.36 -9.99
CA TYR A 306 -7.57 5.40 -10.37
C TYR A 306 -7.03 4.21 -11.17
N LEU A 307 -6.09 4.48 -12.08
CA LEU A 307 -5.42 3.41 -12.81
C LEU A 307 -4.56 2.55 -11.91
N HIS A 308 -3.79 3.14 -11.00
CA HIS A 308 -2.99 2.43 -10.02
C HIS A 308 -3.85 1.45 -9.22
N TYR A 309 -4.97 1.89 -8.62
CA TYR A 309 -5.84 1.02 -7.83
C TYR A 309 -6.44 -0.12 -8.68
N GLY A 310 -6.90 0.20 -9.89
CA GLY A 310 -7.50 -0.76 -10.80
C GLY A 310 -6.49 -1.80 -11.29
N TYR A 311 -5.31 -1.35 -11.70
CA TYR A 311 -4.24 -2.18 -12.23
C TYR A 311 -3.66 -3.09 -11.17
N ASP A 312 -3.43 -2.60 -9.96
CA ASP A 312 -2.96 -3.42 -8.85
C ASP A 312 -3.94 -4.55 -8.51
N GLY A 313 -5.23 -4.22 -8.48
CA GLY A 313 -6.30 -5.19 -8.35
C GLY A 313 -6.27 -6.27 -9.45
N MET A 314 -5.69 -5.98 -10.61
CA MET A 314 -5.56 -6.89 -11.74
C MET A 314 -4.26 -7.71 -11.74
N ILE A 315 -3.12 -7.14 -11.36
CA ILE A 315 -1.79 -7.74 -11.57
C ILE A 315 -1.25 -8.52 -10.35
N TRP A 316 -1.70 -8.20 -9.13
CA TRP A 316 -1.19 -8.81 -7.89
C TRP A 316 -2.04 -9.97 -7.34
N LYS A 317 -2.96 -10.52 -8.14
CA LYS A 317 -3.80 -11.63 -7.70
C LYS A 317 -2.99 -12.92 -7.47
N LEU A 318 -2.68 -13.23 -6.20
CA LEU A 318 -1.97 -14.46 -5.78
C LEU A 318 -2.65 -15.79 -6.18
N ARG A 319 -3.91 -15.77 -6.61
CA ARG A 319 -4.57 -16.96 -7.19
C ARG A 319 -3.98 -17.38 -8.54
N ARG A 320 -3.17 -16.54 -9.16
CA ARG A 320 -2.44 -16.83 -10.40
C ARG A 320 -1.10 -17.45 -10.06
N SER A 321 -0.80 -18.60 -10.65
CA SER A 321 0.47 -19.32 -10.47
C SER A 321 1.66 -18.42 -10.79
N GLU A 322 1.65 -17.72 -11.93
CA GLU A 322 2.72 -16.80 -12.34
C GLU A 322 3.01 -15.72 -11.29
N THR A 323 1.97 -15.08 -10.75
CA THR A 323 2.14 -14.09 -9.68
C THR A 323 2.67 -14.74 -8.41
N ALA A 324 2.14 -15.91 -8.02
CA ALA A 324 2.61 -16.64 -6.85
C ALA A 324 4.09 -17.07 -6.98
N GLN A 325 4.50 -17.57 -8.15
CA GLN A 325 5.88 -17.94 -8.46
C GLN A 325 6.80 -16.73 -8.42
N SER A 326 6.38 -15.62 -9.03
CA SER A 326 7.15 -14.37 -9.02
C SER A 326 7.31 -13.77 -7.62
N LEU A 327 6.46 -14.15 -6.67
CA LEU A 327 6.56 -13.76 -5.27
C LEU A 327 7.10 -14.89 -4.37
N GLY A 328 7.50 -16.03 -4.95
CA GLY A 328 8.07 -17.16 -4.21
C GLY A 328 7.11 -17.77 -3.19
N VAL A 329 5.83 -17.87 -3.55
CA VAL A 329 4.74 -18.43 -2.72
C VAL A 329 3.93 -19.53 -3.43
N ASP A 330 4.47 -20.11 -4.50
CA ASP A 330 3.83 -21.23 -5.19
C ASP A 330 4.01 -22.54 -4.40
N ARG A 331 2.90 -23.27 -4.24
CA ARG A 331 2.83 -24.55 -3.50
C ARG A 331 3.27 -25.74 -4.37
N SER A 332 3.17 -25.62 -5.69
CA SER A 332 3.49 -26.72 -6.62
C SER A 332 4.98 -27.10 -6.60
N ALA A 333 5.89 -26.13 -6.39
CA ALA A 333 7.34 -26.38 -6.30
C ALA A 333 7.77 -27.16 -5.04
N HIS A 334 6.98 -27.16 -3.96
CA HIS A 334 7.29 -27.90 -2.73
C HIS A 334 6.84 -29.37 -2.76
N GLN A 335 5.80 -29.71 -3.53
CA GLN A 335 5.32 -31.09 -3.67
C GLN A 335 6.18 -31.94 -4.63
N SER A 336 6.78 -31.33 -5.65
CA SER A 336 7.71 -32.01 -6.56
C SER A 336 9.06 -32.34 -5.92
N ALA A 337 9.45 -31.65 -4.83
CA ALA A 337 10.68 -31.93 -4.10
C ALA A 337 10.52 -33.03 -3.03
N THR A 338 9.30 -33.33 -2.61
CA THR A 338 9.00 -34.35 -1.58
C THR A 338 8.58 -35.70 -2.17
N THR A 339 8.28 -35.77 -3.47
CA THR A 339 7.94 -37.02 -4.18
C THR A 339 9.09 -37.61 -4.98
N ALA A 340 10.25 -36.94 -5.00
CA ALA A 340 11.47 -37.38 -5.69
C ALA A 340 12.60 -37.79 -4.73
N GLY A 341 12.29 -38.02 -3.45
CA GLY A 341 13.24 -38.42 -2.40
C GLY A 341 12.99 -39.83 -1.89
#